data_AF-A0A536UU23-F1
#
_entry.id   AF-A0A536UU23-F1
#
_cell.length_a   1.000
_cell.length_b   1.000
_cell.length_c   1.000
_cell.angle_alpha   90.00
_cell.angle_beta   90.00
_cell.angle_gamma   90.00
#
_symmetry.space_group_name_H-M   'P 1'
#
loop_
_entity.id
_entity.type
_entity.pdbx_description
1 polymer ?
#
loop_
_entity_poly.entity_id
_entity_poly.type
_entity_poly.pdbx_seq_one_letter_code
_entity_poly.pdbx_strand_id
1 'polypeptide(L)' 'ESEPNVPERLRALPHVVLTPHIGSATTDTRQAMADLTVANLRAHFAGQPLPSPVPECAVG' A
#
# COMPACT_ATOMS: atom_id res chain seq x y z
N GLU A 1 4.14 -13.48 -4.60
CA GLU A 1 2.86 -12.77 -4.75
C GLU A 1 2.03 -13.45 -5.84
N SER A 2 1.08 -14.32 -5.48
CA SER A 2 0.11 -14.95 -6.42
C SER A 2 -1.33 -14.65 -6.00
N GLU A 3 -1.53 -13.55 -5.27
CA GLU A 3 -2.86 -13.05 -4.92
C GLU A 3 -3.73 -12.92 -6.18
N PRO A 4 -5.04 -13.25 -6.10
CA PRO A 4 -5.81 -13.56 -4.88
C PRO A 4 -5.73 -15.04 -4.43
N ASN A 5 -4.90 -15.87 -5.07
CA ASN A 5 -4.89 -17.32 -4.82
C ASN A 5 -4.11 -17.66 -3.54
N VAL A 6 -4.79 -18.27 -2.57
CA VAL A 6 -4.16 -18.75 -1.33
C VAL A 6 -3.76 -20.23 -1.48
N PRO A 7 -2.51 -20.61 -1.19
CA PRO A 7 -2.07 -22.00 -1.21
C PRO A 7 -2.97 -22.93 -0.38
N GLU A 8 -3.34 -24.08 -0.94
CA GLU A 8 -4.22 -25.06 -0.27
C GLU A 8 -3.68 -25.51 1.09
N ARG A 9 -2.36 -25.74 1.18
CA ARG A 9 -1.69 -26.12 2.43
C ARG A 9 -1.97 -25.13 3.57
N LEU A 10 -2.07 -23.83 3.28
CA LEU A 10 -2.34 -22.81 4.31
C LEU A 10 -3.82 -22.80 4.71
N ARG A 11 -4.73 -23.03 3.76
CA ARG A 11 -6.18 -23.12 4.02
C ARG A 11 -6.54 -24.33 4.89
N ALA A 12 -5.76 -25.40 4.83
CA ALA A 12 -5.99 -26.62 5.58
C ALA A 12 -5.51 -26.59 7.06
N LEU A 13 -4.76 -25.57 7.48
CA LEU A 13 -4.19 -25.50 8.83
C LEU A 13 -5.18 -24.90 9.83
N PRO A 14 -5.55 -25.60 10.92
CA PRO A 14 -6.55 -25.13 11.89
C PRO A 14 -6.06 -23.99 12.79
N HIS A 15 -4.75 -23.71 12.80
CA HIS A 15 -4.12 -22.69 13.64
C HIS A 15 -3.67 -21.46 12.86
N VAL A 16 -4.19 -21.28 11.64
CA VAL A 16 -3.84 -20.15 10.77
C VAL A 16 -5.06 -19.28 10.55
N VAL A 17 -4.88 -17.96 10.70
CA VAL A 17 -5.87 -16.96 10.34
C VAL A 17 -5.44 -16.33 9.02
N LEU A 18 -6.35 -16.33 8.04
CA LEU A 18 -6.14 -15.76 6.71
C LEU A 18 -7.04 -14.54 6.55
N THR A 19 -6.47 -13.44 6.05
CA THR A 19 -7.21 -12.22 5.73
C THR A 19 -6.96 -11.83 4.27
N PRO A 20 -7.98 -11.39 3.51
CA PRO A 20 -7.82 -11.09 2.08
C PRO A 20 -7.21 -9.71 1.85
N HIS A 21 -5.96 -9.50 2.27
CA HIS A 21 -5.22 -8.25 2.09
C HIS A 21 -5.97 -7.00 2.60
N ILE A 22 -6.57 -7.10 3.79
CA ILE A 22 -7.41 -6.03 4.38
C ILE A 22 -6.69 -5.18 5.43
N GLY A 23 -5.36 -5.28 5.55
CA GLY A 23 -4.61 -4.60 6.61
C GLY A 23 -4.79 -3.07 6.64
N SER A 24 -4.83 -2.43 5.48
CA SER A 24 -5.07 -0.98 5.33
C SER A 24 -6.51 -0.63 4.93
N ALA A 25 -7.43 -1.60 4.95
CA ALA A 25 -8.74 -1.48 4.33
C ALA A 25 -9.79 -0.73 5.18
N THR A 26 -9.38 0.25 5.98
CA THR A 26 -10.30 1.18 6.64
C THR A 26 -10.55 2.39 5.75
N THR A 27 -11.71 3.04 5.92
CA THR A 27 -12.04 4.29 5.19
C THR A 27 -10.96 5.35 5.44
N ASP A 28 -10.60 5.58 6.69
CA ASP A 28 -9.66 6.63 7.08
C ASP A 28 -8.26 6.41 6.51
N THR A 29 -7.74 5.17 6.60
CA THR A 29 -6.41 4.85 6.06
C THR A 29 -6.41 4.97 4.54
N ARG A 30 -7.46 4.50 3.85
CA ARG A 30 -7.54 4.61 2.39
C ARG A 30 -7.71 6.06 1.92
N GLN A 31 -8.42 6.90 2.66
CA GLN A 31 -8.50 8.32 2.38
C GLN A 31 -7.13 8.98 2.52
N ALA A 32 -6.42 8.74 3.63
CA ALA A 32 -5.09 9.30 3.85
C ALA A 32 -4.06 8.83 2.79
N MET A 33 -4.13 7.57 2.35
CA MET A 33 -3.29 7.05 1.27
C MET A 33 -3.59 7.74 -0.08
N ALA A 34 -4.86 7.98 -0.40
CA ALA A 34 -5.26 8.70 -1.60
C ALA A 34 -4.80 10.16 -1.56
N ASP A 35 -4.99 10.83 -0.43
CA ASP A 35 -4.54 12.21 -0.21
C ASP A 35 -3.02 12.34 -0.37
N LEU A 36 -2.24 11.43 0.21
CA LEU A 36 -0.78 11.39 0.06
C LEU A 36 -0.37 11.17 -1.39
N THR A 37 -1.06 10.29 -2.13
CA THR A 37 -0.81 10.05 -3.55
C THR A 37 -1.03 11.33 -4.37
N VAL A 38 -2.16 12.00 -4.15
CA VAL A 38 -2.48 13.27 -4.82
C VAL A 38 -1.47 14.37 -4.45
N ALA A 39 -1.04 14.43 -3.19
CA ALA A 39 -0.03 15.39 -2.73
C ALA A 39 1.32 15.19 -3.44
N ASN A 40 1.77 13.94 -3.60
CA ASN A 40 3.00 13.62 -4.36
C ASN A 40 2.86 14.02 -5.84
N LEU A 41 1.72 13.73 -6.48
CA LEU A 41 1.48 14.14 -7.88
C LEU A 41 1.51 15.66 -8.04
N ARG A 42 0.85 16.40 -7.14
CA ARG A 42 0.87 17.87 -7.15
C ARG A 42 2.28 18.42 -6.99
N ALA A 43 3.06 17.88 -6.05
CA ALA A 43 4.45 18.30 -5.85
C ALA A 43 5.30 18.04 -7.10
N HIS A 44 5.18 16.85 -7.70
CA HIS A 44 5.90 16.48 -8.92
C HIS A 44 5.65 17.47 -10.07
N PHE A 45 4.38 17.74 -10.39
CA PHE A 45 4.05 18.65 -11.50
C PHE A 45 4.36 20.11 -11.20
N ALA A 46 4.51 20.48 -9.92
CA ALA A 46 4.97 21.80 -9.49
C ALA A 46 6.50 21.93 -9.40
N GLY A 47 7.27 20.88 -9.74
CA GLY A 47 8.72 20.85 -9.62
C GLY A 47 9.21 20.94 -8.16
N GLN A 48 8.38 20.53 -7.20
CA GLN A 48 8.69 20.56 -5.77
C GLN A 48 9.14 19.17 -5.28
N PRO A 49 9.89 19.09 -4.16
CA PRO A 49 10.22 17.82 -3.52
C PRO A 49 8.97 17.02 -3.18
N LEU A 50 9.04 15.70 -3.39
CA LEU A 50 7.96 14.77 -3.07
C LEU A 50 7.81 14.66 -1.54
N PRO A 51 6.57 14.64 -1.00
CA PRO A 51 6.33 14.36 0.42
C PRO A 51 6.81 12.98 0.87
N SER A 52 6.79 11.98 -0.02
CA SER A 52 7.19 10.60 0.31
C SER A 52 7.86 9.90 -0.89
N PRO A 53 9.06 10.32 -1.30
CA PRO A 53 9.81 9.60 -2.32
C PRO A 53 10.16 8.20 -1.82
N VAL A 54 10.22 7.23 -2.74
CA VAL A 54 10.80 5.92 -2.42
C VAL A 54 12.30 6.09 -2.11
N PRO A 55 12.91 5.24 -1.27
CA PRO A 55 14.31 5.39 -0.87
C PRO A 55 15.28 5.52 -2.04
N GLU A 56 15.03 4.82 -3.13
CA GLU A 56 15.81 4.85 -4.37
C GLU A 56 15.77 6.20 -5.09
N CYS A 57 14.77 7.04 -4.80
CA CYS A 57 14.57 8.38 -5.36
C CYS A 57 14.67 9.49 -4.30
N ALA A 58 15.00 9.14 -3.04
CA ALA A 58 15.08 10.11 -1.95
C ALA A 58 16.34 10.99 -2.01
N VAL A 59 17.29 10.67 -2.89
CA VAL A 59 18.51 11.43 -3.13
C VAL A 59 18.43 12.07 -4.51
N GLY A 60 18.03 13.34 -4.52
CA GLY A 60 18.03 14.24 -5.67
C GLY A 60 18.26 15.66 -5.17
#